data_AF-A0A4S0JYZ8-F1
#
_entry.id   AF-A0A4S0JYZ8-F1
#
_cell.length_a   1.000
_cell.length_b   1.000
_cell.length_c   1.000
_cell.angle_alpha   90.00
_cell.angle_beta   90.00
_cell.angle_gamma   90.00
#
_symmetry.space_group_name_H-M   'P 1'
#
loop_
_entity.id
_entity.type
_entity.pdbx_description
1 polymer ?
#
loop_
_entity_poly.entity_id
_entity_poly.type
_entity_poly.pdbx_seq_one_letter_code
_entity_poly.pdbx_strand_id
1 'polypeptide(L)'
;MDPYALKMLNAERRARRAAILVTDVGDGRDRVVREGDNVAGDLGVAIAKAFRSGISGSVEAEGRTFFLNAHLPRPRLVVIGAVHISQALAPMARIAGYPVEIIDPR
;
A
#
# COMPACT_ATOMS: atom_id res chain seq x y z
N MET A 1 -1.56 -18.51 5.38
CA MET A 1 -1.66 -17.84 4.09
C MET A 1 -1.73 -18.85 2.97
N ASP A 2 -2.84 -18.86 2.25
CA ASP A 2 -3.03 -19.70 1.07
C ASP A 2 -1.95 -19.37 -0.01
N PRO A 3 -1.27 -20.36 -0.61
CA PRO A 3 -0.32 -20.14 -1.70
C PRO A 3 -0.85 -19.30 -2.87
N TYR A 4 -2.16 -19.37 -3.16
CA TYR A 4 -2.77 -18.54 -4.20
C TYR A 4 -2.80 -17.06 -3.80
N ALA A 5 -3.25 -16.75 -2.59
CA ALA A 5 -3.22 -15.39 -2.04
C ALA A 5 -1.79 -14.81 -2.02
N LEU A 6 -0.79 -15.62 -1.64
CA LEU A 6 0.61 -15.20 -1.65
C LEU A 6 1.11 -14.85 -3.07
N LYS A 7 0.74 -15.65 -4.08
CA LYS A 7 1.10 -15.37 -5.48
C LYS A 7 0.45 -14.07 -5.97
N MET A 8 -0.83 -13.85 -5.67
CA MET A 8 -1.52 -12.60 -6.00
C MET A 8 -0.85 -11.40 -5.34
N LEU A 9 -0.61 -11.47 -4.03
CA LEU A 9 0.02 -10.39 -3.29
C LEU A 9 1.41 -10.03 -3.84
N ASN A 10 2.22 -11.04 -4.17
CA ASN A 10 3.53 -10.82 -4.78
C ASN A 10 3.44 -10.21 -6.19
N ALA A 11 2.41 -10.55 -6.98
CA ALA A 11 2.16 -9.91 -8.26
C ALA A 11 1.82 -8.42 -8.10
N GLU A 12 0.96 -8.07 -7.15
CA GLU A 12 0.63 -6.66 -6.85
C GLU A 12 1.87 -5.87 -6.37
N ARG A 13 2.67 -6.45 -5.46
CA ARG A 13 3.92 -5.85 -4.98
C ARG A 13 4.92 -5.56 -6.10
N ARG A 14 5.12 -6.52 -7.01
CA ARG A 14 6.00 -6.35 -8.18
C ARG A 14 5.48 -5.27 -9.12
N ALA A 15 4.17 -5.21 -9.31
CA ALA A 15 3.52 -4.19 -10.12
C ALA A 15 3.39 -2.82 -9.43
N ARG A 16 3.91 -2.67 -8.20
CA ARG A 16 3.79 -1.46 -7.38
C ARG A 16 2.34 -1.00 -7.19
N ARG A 17 1.39 -1.93 -7.08
CA ARG A 17 -0.01 -1.63 -6.76
C ARG A 17 -0.29 -1.93 -5.30
N ALA A 18 -1.07 -1.07 -4.65
CA ALA A 18 -1.45 -1.28 -3.26
C ALA A 18 -2.40 -2.48 -3.16
N ALA A 19 -2.16 -3.32 -2.17
CA ALA A 19 -3.02 -4.44 -1.84
C ALA A 19 -3.05 -4.65 -0.32
N ILE A 20 -4.16 -5.16 0.19
CA ILE A 20 -4.33 -5.54 1.59
C ILE A 20 -4.63 -7.03 1.63
N LEU A 21 -3.86 -7.78 2.41
CA LEU A 21 -4.27 -9.14 2.79
C LEU A 21 -5.19 -9.03 4.00
N VAL A 22 -6.45 -9.38 3.80
CA VAL A 22 -7.48 -9.41 4.84
C VAL A 22 -7.55 -10.82 5.38
N THR A 23 -7.33 -11.00 6.68
CA THR A 23 -7.45 -12.29 7.37
C THR A 23 -8.59 -12.21 8.38
N ASP A 24 -9.59 -13.08 8.27
CA ASP A 24 -10.56 -13.31 9.35
C ASP A 24 -9.83 -14.05 10.49
N VAL A 25 -9.74 -13.43 11.66
CA VAL A 25 -8.99 -13.99 12.79
C VAL A 25 -9.73 -15.17 13.41
N GLY A 26 -11.06 -15.25 13.24
CA GLY A 26 -11.89 -16.30 13.82
C GLY A 26 -11.72 -17.65 13.13
N ASP A 27 -11.64 -17.67 11.80
CA ASP A 27 -11.52 -18.93 11.02
C ASP A 27 -10.23 -19.04 10.20
N GLY A 28 -9.38 -18.02 10.21
CA GLY A 28 -8.07 -18.00 9.55
C GLY A 28 -8.13 -17.87 8.03
N ARG A 29 -9.33 -17.70 7.43
CA ARG A 29 -9.45 -17.47 5.99
C ARG A 29 -8.85 -16.13 5.62
N ASP A 30 -8.15 -16.10 4.50
CA ASP A 30 -7.58 -14.87 3.97
C ASP A 30 -7.94 -14.62 2.51
N ARG A 31 -7.94 -13.34 2.14
CA ARG A 31 -8.12 -12.88 0.76
C ARG A 31 -7.33 -11.61 0.51
N VAL A 32 -6.87 -11.44 -0.72
CA VAL A 32 -6.24 -10.20 -1.16
C VAL A 32 -7.32 -9.26 -1.68
N VAL A 33 -7.35 -8.04 -1.16
CA VAL A 33 -8.18 -6.93 -1.65
C VAL A 33 -7.25 -5.92 -2.30
N ARG A 34 -7.56 -5.53 -3.54
CA ARG A 34 -6.82 -4.52 -4.29
C ARG A 34 -7.42 -3.14 -4.05
N GLU A 35 -6.58 -2.12 -4.22
CA GLU A 35 -7.08 -0.75 -4.25
C GLU A 35 -8.06 -0.57 -5.42
N GLY A 36 -9.28 -0.13 -5.11
CA GLY A 36 -10.38 -0.01 -6.08
C GLY A 36 -11.38 -1.16 -6.09
N ASP A 37 -11.08 -2.29 -5.43
CA ASP A 37 -12.08 -3.35 -5.22
C ASP A 37 -13.20 -2.84 -4.31
N ASN A 38 -14.45 -3.11 -4.68
CA ASN A 38 -15.60 -2.72 -3.85
C ASN A 38 -15.85 -3.76 -2.76
N VAL A 39 -15.65 -3.37 -1.50
CA VAL A 39 -16.01 -4.16 -0.32
C VAL A 39 -17.09 -3.39 0.42
N ALA A 40 -18.24 -4.01 0.64
CA ALA A 40 -19.37 -3.39 1.34
C ALA A 40 -19.17 -3.41 2.87
N GLY A 41 -20.03 -2.67 3.57
CA GLY A 41 -20.12 -2.68 5.02
C GLY A 41 -18.95 -2.00 5.74
N ASP A 42 -18.89 -2.18 7.05
CA ASP A 42 -17.90 -1.57 7.94
C ASP A 42 -16.48 -2.03 7.60
N LEU A 43 -16.33 -3.27 7.11
CA LEU A 43 -15.06 -3.81 6.65
C LEU A 43 -14.52 -3.01 5.46
N GLY A 44 -15.38 -2.61 4.52
CA GLY A 44 -15.01 -1.75 3.39
C GLY A 44 -14.47 -0.40 3.83
N VAL A 45 -15.10 0.23 4.82
CA VAL A 45 -14.65 1.51 5.39
C VAL A 45 -13.28 1.36 6.05
N ALA A 46 -13.08 0.29 6.82
CA ALA A 46 -11.81 -0.03 7.46
C ALA A 46 -10.69 -0.29 6.45
N ILE A 47 -10.96 -1.07 5.40
CA ILE A 47 -10.04 -1.32 4.28
C ILE A 47 -9.67 -0.02 3.58
N ALA A 48 -10.64 0.84 3.26
CA ALA A 48 -10.38 2.13 2.62
C ALA A 48 -9.50 3.03 3.51
N LYS A 49 -9.70 3.02 4.83
CA LYS A 49 -8.85 3.73 5.79
C LYS A 49 -7.42 3.17 5.79
N ALA A 50 -7.26 1.84 5.80
CA ALA A 50 -5.96 1.19 5.76
C ALA A 50 -5.19 1.46 4.45
N PHE A 51 -5.88 1.56 3.30
CA PHE A 51 -5.27 2.00 2.04
C PHE A 51 -4.75 3.44 2.12
N ARG A 52 -5.49 4.36 2.77
CA ARG A 52 -5.03 5.75 2.90
C ARG A 52 -3.87 5.93 3.87
N SER A 53 -3.87 5.20 5.00
CA SER A 53 -2.86 5.35 6.04
C SER A 53 -1.63 4.48 5.82
N GLY A 54 -1.77 3.36 5.11
CA GLY A 54 -0.75 2.32 5.00
C GLY A 54 -0.48 1.56 6.30
N ILE A 55 -1.35 1.69 7.30
CA ILE A 55 -1.17 1.08 8.62
C ILE A 55 -1.91 -0.25 8.67
N SER A 56 -1.18 -1.32 8.99
CA SER A 56 -1.74 -2.64 9.29
C SER A 56 -2.34 -2.68 10.70
N GLY A 57 -3.38 -3.48 10.91
CA GLY A 57 -3.99 -3.63 12.23
C GLY A 57 -5.26 -4.47 12.23
N SER A 58 -5.74 -4.77 13.44
CA SER A 58 -7.01 -5.47 13.66
C SER A 58 -8.19 -4.50 13.65
N VAL A 59 -9.31 -4.92 13.07
CA VAL A 59 -10.56 -4.16 13.02
C VAL A 59 -11.74 -5.09 13.29
N GLU A 60 -12.74 -4.58 14.00
CA GLU A 60 -14.04 -5.25 14.17
C GLU A 60 -14.98 -4.81 13.05
N ALA A 61 -15.58 -5.76 12.35
CA ALA A 61 -16.61 -5.49 11.35
C ALA A 61 -17.60 -6.65 11.32
N GLU A 62 -18.90 -6.36 11.24
CA GLU A 62 -19.94 -7.38 11.10
C GLU A 62 -19.90 -8.47 12.20
N GLY A 63 -19.47 -8.08 13.42
CA GLY A 63 -19.34 -9.00 14.56
C GLY A 63 -18.15 -9.95 14.48
N ARG A 64 -17.16 -9.67 13.61
CA ARG A 64 -15.93 -10.44 13.46
C ARG A 64 -14.69 -9.55 13.50
N THR A 65 -13.60 -10.13 13.99
CA THR A 65 -12.28 -9.50 13.97
C THR A 65 -11.53 -9.84 12.69
N PHE A 66 -11.12 -8.82 11.94
CA PHE A 66 -10.27 -8.97 10.77
C PHE A 66 -8.91 -8.33 11.02
N PHE A 67 -7.83 -9.00 10.62
CA PHE A 67 -6.51 -8.38 10.53
C PHE A 67 -6.28 -7.88 9.11
N LEU A 68 -6.00 -6.58 8.97
CA LEU A 68 -5.67 -5.93 7.72
C LEU A 68 -4.16 -5.80 7.61
N ASN A 69 -3.53 -6.59 6.74
CA ASN A 69 -2.11 -6.47 6.45
C ASN A 69 -1.89 -5.63 5.19
N ALA A 70 -1.52 -4.37 5.38
CA ALA A 70 -1.38 -3.39 4.31
C ALA A 70 -0.02 -3.51 3.60
N HIS A 71 -0.06 -3.67 2.28
CA HIS A 71 1.11 -3.74 1.42
C HIS A 71 1.06 -2.64 0.36
N LEU A 72 1.60 -1.48 0.69
CA LEU A 72 1.66 -0.33 -0.20
C LEU A 72 3.03 -0.22 -0.89
N PRO A 73 3.08 0.24 -2.15
CA PRO A 73 4.35 0.58 -2.77
C PRO A 73 5.02 1.70 -1.97
N ARG A 74 6.34 1.60 -1.79
CA ARG A 74 7.11 2.69 -1.19
C ARG A 74 6.91 3.97 -2.03
N PRO A 75 6.62 5.12 -1.40
CA PRO A 75 6.50 6.39 -2.10
C PRO A 75 7.83 6.73 -2.80
N ARG A 76 7.73 7.39 -3.95
CA ARG A 76 8.86 7.85 -4.76
C ARG A 76 8.68 9.34 -5.04
N LEU A 77 9.78 10.07 -5.11
CA LEU A 77 9.78 11.46 -5.51
C LEU A 77 10.19 11.56 -6.97
N VAL A 78 9.26 11.97 -7.83
CA VAL A 78 9.53 12.28 -9.24
C VAL A 78 9.54 13.80 -9.37
N VAL A 79 10.67 14.37 -9.75
CA VAL A 79 10.90 15.81 -9.82
C VAL A 79 11.10 16.20 -11.27
N ILE A 80 10.28 17.12 -11.77
CA ILE A 80 10.39 17.62 -13.15
C ILE A 80 11.14 18.95 -13.15
N GLY A 81 12.24 19.00 -13.91
CA GLY A 81 13.17 20.12 -14.00
C GLY A 81 14.42 19.90 -13.16
N ALA A 82 15.58 19.77 -13.82
CA ALA A 82 16.89 19.71 -13.21
C ALA A 82 17.44 21.12 -12.95
N VAL A 83 16.85 21.79 -11.97
CA VAL A 83 17.17 23.17 -11.56
C VAL A 83 17.73 23.24 -10.13
N HIS A 84 18.09 24.43 -9.66
CA HIS A 84 18.71 24.61 -8.34
C HIS A 84 17.87 24.05 -7.17
N ILE A 85 16.53 24.12 -7.24
CA ILE A 85 15.66 23.53 -6.21
C ILE A 85 15.77 22.00 -6.20
N SER A 86 15.75 21.34 -7.36
CA SER A 86 15.86 19.88 -7.42
C SER A 86 17.24 19.39 -6.97
N GLN A 87 18.29 20.19 -7.20
CA GLN A 87 19.64 19.92 -6.72
C GLN A 87 19.69 19.90 -5.19
N ALA A 88 19.08 20.88 -4.51
CA ALA A 88 19.02 20.94 -3.06
C ALA A 88 18.06 19.87 -2.46
N LEU A 89 16.96 19.56 -3.14
CA LEU A 89 15.95 18.60 -2.68
C LEU A 89 16.45 17.14 -2.72
N ALA A 90 17.18 16.77 -3.77
CA ALA A 90 17.63 15.39 -3.98
C ALA A 90 18.41 14.75 -2.81
N PRO A 91 19.38 15.43 -2.15
CA PRO A 91 20.05 14.87 -0.97
C PRO A 91 19.10 14.74 0.23
N MET A 92 18.22 15.72 0.48
CA MET A 92 17.23 15.65 1.57
C MET A 92 16.29 14.45 1.38
N ALA A 93 15.79 14.25 0.16
CA ALA A 93 14.96 13.10 -0.21
C ALA A 93 15.64 11.75 0.06
N ARG A 94 16.92 11.63 -0.31
CA ARG A 94 17.72 10.42 -0.07
C ARG A 94 17.91 10.14 1.42
N ILE A 95 18.23 11.16 2.21
CA ILE A 95 18.37 11.05 3.67
C ILE A 95 17.05 10.58 4.29
N ALA A 96 15.91 11.13 3.83
CA ALA A 96 14.58 10.72 4.27
C ALA A 96 14.13 9.35 3.73
N GLY A 97 14.97 8.63 2.96
CA GLY A 97 14.70 7.28 2.48
C GLY A 97 13.76 7.19 1.27
N TYR A 98 13.52 8.32 0.58
CA TYR A 98 12.73 8.36 -0.64
C TYR A 98 13.62 8.09 -1.87
N PRO A 99 13.27 7.13 -2.74
CA PRO A 99 13.84 7.05 -4.07
C PRO A 99 13.45 8.31 -4.85
N VAL A 100 14.45 9.06 -5.30
CA VAL A 100 14.26 10.30 -6.07
C VAL A 100 14.69 10.09 -7.52
N GLU A 101 13.88 10.58 -8.45
CA GLU A 101 14.12 10.59 -9.90
C GLU A 101 13.91 12.01 -10.41
N ILE A 102 14.90 12.59 -11.10
CA ILE A 102 14.82 13.92 -11.69
C ILE A 102 14.71 13.75 -13.21
N ILE A 103 13.69 14.36 -13.80
CA ILE A 103 13.41 14.34 -15.24
C ILE A 103 13.57 15.75 -15.78
N ASP A 104 14.44 15.94 -16.76
CA ASP A 104 14.60 17.20 -17.49
C ASP A 104 14.41 16.94 -18.99
N PRO A 105 13.63 17.77 -19.71
CA PRO A 105 13.39 17.56 -21.14
C PRO A 105 14.54 18.02 -22.06
N ARG A 106 15.58 18.70 -21.51
CA ARG A 106 16.73 19.21 -22.27
C ARG A 106 17.83 18.18 -22.44
#